data_AF-A0A661NJ24-F1
#
_entry.id   AF-A0A661NJ24-F1
#
_cell.length_a   1.000
_cell.length_b   1.000
_cell.length_c   1.000
_cell.angle_alpha   90.00
_cell.angle_beta   90.00
_cell.angle_gamma   90.00
#
_symmetry.space_group_name_H-M   'P 1'
#
loop_
_entity.id
_entity.type
_entity.pdbx_description
1 polymer ?
#
loop_
_entity_poly.entity_id
_entity_poly.type
_entity_poly.pdbx_seq_one_letter_code
_entity_poly.pdbx_strand_id
1 'polypeptide(L)'
;MKNKHLSILLALALPFAVACGDDGTTPTDSGTGDSSMGDTGTLPSRCTFPDEQTDPCCQRTSNADQLDAPELRISGVQLSQPSSLSSIIVSQLLTDALNDDLFNWLLTANITGTTAEITTGFGQKSPAAVFSFTMDAAPAPGDPSRWNPVMMTGSMDGETLSAPELSETFTVPIFTEDGTTVQLELPLRNMTLSMLTFTEERSCVGGTQPGGRWDTAQGSIQAYITVADADAGRLVAGPIDTTLCMFTAGMPAMDGTCADYPQSGWAVQPDAICDDTTGCAADPGDGTVCDPSTTCNAWLMIGGIAAQAVDIQ
;
A
#
# COMPACT_ATOMS: atom_id res chain seq x y z
N MET A 1 -22.60 -34.84 46.91
CA MET A 1 -23.40 -33.71 46.37
C MET A 1 -22.57 -33.13 45.22
N LYS A 2 -22.81 -33.49 43.95
CA LYS A 2 -23.68 -32.78 42.97
C LYS A 2 -23.36 -31.27 42.97
N ASN A 3 -22.73 -30.71 41.93
CA ASN A 3 -23.38 -30.47 40.63
C ASN A 3 -22.41 -30.48 39.43
N LYS A 4 -22.95 -30.98 38.31
CA LYS A 4 -22.48 -30.87 36.93
C LYS A 4 -23.16 -29.66 36.26
N HIS A 5 -22.43 -28.91 35.45
CA HIS A 5 -22.92 -28.10 34.31
C HIS A 5 -21.78 -28.12 33.28
N LEU A 6 -21.82 -28.87 32.17
CA LEU A 6 -22.70 -28.85 30.98
C LEU A 6 -22.52 -27.59 30.11
N SER A 7 -21.68 -27.78 29.08
CA SER A 7 -21.74 -27.38 27.66
C SER A 7 -22.13 -25.94 27.27
N ILE A 8 -21.39 -25.38 26.31
CA ILE A 8 -21.87 -25.14 24.92
C ILE A 8 -20.63 -24.89 24.02
N LEU A 9 -20.38 -25.82 23.09
CA LEU A 9 -19.64 -25.58 21.85
C LEU A 9 -20.60 -24.85 20.91
N LEU A 10 -20.14 -23.77 20.27
CA LEU A 10 -20.82 -23.21 19.10
C LEU A 10 -19.87 -23.26 17.90
N ALA A 11 -20.08 -24.28 17.07
CA ALA A 11 -19.56 -24.35 15.71
C ALA A 11 -20.61 -23.74 14.78
N LEU A 12 -20.25 -22.69 14.03
CA LEU A 12 -20.98 -22.27 12.85
C LEU A 12 -20.13 -22.62 11.62
N ALA A 13 -20.50 -23.73 10.99
CA ALA A 13 -20.22 -24.01 9.60
C ALA A 13 -21.57 -24.06 8.89
N LEU A 14 -21.77 -23.22 7.87
CA LEU A 14 -22.79 -23.45 6.86
C LEU A 14 -22.23 -23.14 5.45
N PRO A 15 -22.58 -23.97 4.45
CA PRO A 15 -22.06 -23.91 3.10
C PRO A 15 -22.95 -23.06 2.19
N PHE A 16 -22.35 -22.40 1.20
CA PHE A 16 -23.07 -21.98 -0.01
C PHE A 16 -22.48 -22.70 -1.22
N ALA A 17 -23.15 -23.77 -1.62
CA ALA A 17 -23.11 -24.26 -2.99
C ALA A 17 -24.24 -23.56 -3.74
N VAL A 18 -23.89 -22.71 -4.71
CA VAL A 18 -24.83 -22.24 -5.73
C VAL A 18 -24.51 -23.00 -7.01
N ALA A 19 -25.40 -23.93 -7.33
CA ALA A 19 -25.52 -24.54 -8.63
C ALA A 19 -26.21 -23.54 -9.56
N CYS A 20 -25.65 -23.30 -10.75
CA CYS A 20 -26.39 -22.77 -11.88
C CYS A 20 -26.35 -23.83 -12.98
N GLY A 21 -27.50 -24.46 -13.19
CA GLY A 21 -27.79 -25.31 -14.32
C GLY A 21 -28.04 -24.47 -15.57
N ASP A 22 -27.58 -25.02 -16.69
CA ASP A 22 -27.88 -24.65 -18.06
C ASP A 22 -29.32 -25.06 -18.41
N ASP A 23 -30.07 -24.20 -19.09
CA ASP A 23 -31.14 -24.59 -20.03
C ASP A 23 -31.64 -23.34 -20.80
N GLY A 24 -31.46 -23.37 -22.12
CA GLY A 24 -31.85 -22.31 -23.03
C GLY A 24 -33.33 -22.29 -23.40
N THR A 25 -33.84 -21.11 -23.75
CA THR A 25 -34.63 -20.78 -24.96
C THR A 25 -35.11 -19.33 -24.87
N THR A 26 -34.95 -18.57 -25.97
CA THR A 26 -35.48 -17.20 -26.19
C THR A 26 -36.89 -17.26 -26.81
N PRO A 27 -37.55 -16.13 -27.13
CA PRO A 27 -37.98 -14.98 -26.32
C PRO A 27 -39.48 -14.64 -26.55
N THR A 28 -40.15 -13.81 -25.71
CA THR A 28 -41.20 -12.84 -26.14
C THR A 28 -41.82 -12.01 -24.99
N ASP A 29 -41.68 -10.69 -25.14
CA ASP A 29 -42.67 -9.60 -25.03
C ASP A 29 -43.52 -9.28 -23.78
N SER A 30 -43.60 -7.97 -23.53
CA SER A 30 -44.65 -7.14 -22.91
C SER A 30 -44.75 -7.02 -21.38
N GLY A 31 -44.74 -5.77 -20.89
CA GLY A 31 -45.45 -5.42 -19.67
C GLY A 31 -44.77 -4.43 -18.72
N THR A 32 -45.06 -3.15 -18.92
CA THR A 32 -44.80 -2.01 -18.05
C THR A 32 -45.31 -2.22 -16.61
N GLY A 33 -44.47 -1.97 -15.60
CA GLY A 33 -44.83 -2.03 -14.19
C GLY A 33 -43.90 -1.18 -13.34
N ASP A 34 -44.25 0.09 -13.21
CA ASP A 34 -43.68 1.06 -12.27
C ASP A 34 -43.89 0.58 -10.83
N SER A 35 -42.81 0.46 -10.07
CA SER A 35 -42.80 0.27 -8.62
C SER A 35 -41.53 0.91 -8.07
N SER A 36 -41.59 2.22 -7.93
CA SER A 36 -40.64 3.05 -7.20
C SER A 36 -40.64 2.75 -5.70
N MET A 37 -39.60 2.04 -5.26
CA MET A 37 -38.97 2.10 -3.93
C MET A 37 -37.52 1.63 -4.16
N GLY A 38 -36.49 2.46 -4.24
CA GLY A 38 -36.24 3.68 -3.49
C GLY A 38 -35.16 3.44 -2.42
N ASP A 39 -34.03 2.83 -2.79
CA ASP A 39 -32.68 3.12 -2.27
C ASP A 39 -31.63 2.30 -3.05
N THR A 40 -31.42 2.62 -4.32
CA THR A 40 -30.15 2.35 -4.98
C THR A 40 -29.26 3.52 -4.65
N GLY A 41 -28.54 3.42 -3.53
CA GLY A 41 -27.36 4.26 -3.27
C GLY A 41 -26.52 4.25 -4.53
N THR A 42 -26.64 5.33 -5.31
CA THR A 42 -25.92 5.49 -6.56
C THR A 42 -24.49 5.75 -6.12
N LEU A 43 -23.69 4.69 -6.08
CA LEU A 43 -22.25 4.81 -6.02
C LEU A 43 -21.85 5.80 -7.12
N PRO A 44 -20.97 6.78 -6.84
CA PRO A 44 -20.56 7.75 -7.85
C PRO A 44 -20.12 6.97 -9.08
N SER A 45 -20.60 7.39 -10.25
CA SER A 45 -20.34 6.79 -11.56
C SER A 45 -18.83 6.71 -11.81
N ARG A 46 -18.20 5.65 -11.31
CA ARG A 46 -16.81 5.32 -11.58
C ARG A 46 -16.80 4.60 -12.94
N CYS A 47 -16.33 5.32 -13.95
CA CYS A 47 -16.14 4.92 -15.35
C CYS A 47 -17.42 4.63 -16.16
N THR A 48 -18.03 5.66 -16.76
CA THR A 48 -18.78 5.46 -18.02
C THR A 48 -17.75 5.30 -19.14
N PHE A 49 -17.52 4.05 -19.56
CA PHE A 49 -16.72 3.71 -20.72
C PHE A 49 -17.48 4.12 -21.99
N PRO A 50 -16.95 5.02 -22.85
CA PRO A 50 -17.35 5.03 -24.25
C PRO A 50 -16.85 3.72 -24.87
N ASP A 51 -17.66 3.08 -25.71
CA ASP A 51 -17.44 1.75 -26.29
C ASP A 51 -16.13 1.56 -27.11
N GLU A 52 -15.20 2.53 -27.13
CA GLU A 52 -13.97 2.48 -27.92
C GLU A 52 -12.67 2.94 -27.21
N GLN A 53 -12.61 3.02 -25.88
CA GLN A 53 -11.32 3.07 -25.16
C GLN A 53 -11.28 2.13 -23.96
N THR A 54 -10.54 1.04 -24.12
CA THR A 54 -10.33 -0.04 -23.14
C THR A 54 -9.10 0.17 -22.26
N ASP A 55 -8.53 1.36 -22.17
CA ASP A 55 -7.27 1.51 -21.43
C ASP A 55 -7.51 1.59 -19.91
N PRO A 56 -6.84 0.72 -19.12
CA PRO A 56 -7.09 0.52 -17.70
C PRO A 56 -6.58 1.67 -16.81
N CYS A 57 -6.24 2.81 -17.41
CA CYS A 57 -5.75 4.04 -16.79
C CYS A 57 -6.85 5.07 -16.50
N CYS A 58 -8.10 4.65 -16.37
CA CYS A 58 -9.33 5.46 -16.50
C CYS A 58 -9.50 6.71 -15.59
N GLN A 59 -8.49 7.13 -14.83
CA GLN A 59 -8.54 8.35 -14.02
C GLN A 59 -7.33 9.26 -14.28
N ARG A 60 -7.55 10.32 -15.07
CA ARG A 60 -6.83 11.62 -15.06
C ARG A 60 -5.49 11.69 -15.83
N THR A 61 -4.91 12.90 -15.83
CA THR A 61 -4.01 13.55 -16.80
C THR A 61 -3.12 12.59 -17.61
N SER A 62 -3.21 12.63 -18.94
CA SER A 62 -2.24 11.91 -19.77
C SER A 62 -0.87 12.58 -19.68
N ASN A 63 0.18 11.78 -19.50
CA ASN A 63 1.57 12.19 -19.62
C ASN A 63 2.08 12.16 -21.07
N ALA A 64 1.20 12.04 -22.08
CA ALA A 64 1.60 11.96 -23.49
C ALA A 64 2.48 13.14 -23.95
N ASP A 65 2.30 14.33 -23.36
CA ASP A 65 3.12 15.52 -23.67
C ASP A 65 4.42 15.60 -22.82
N GLN A 66 4.61 14.69 -21.87
CA GLN A 66 5.73 14.66 -20.93
C GLN A 66 6.27 13.24 -20.67
N LEU A 67 6.41 12.44 -21.73
CA LEU A 67 6.91 11.06 -21.66
C LEU A 67 8.30 10.95 -21.03
N ASP A 68 9.14 11.97 -21.15
CA ASP A 68 10.47 11.99 -20.55
C ASP A 68 10.46 12.41 -19.07
N ALA A 69 9.32 12.85 -18.54
CA ALA A 69 9.16 13.31 -17.16
C ALA A 69 7.80 12.91 -16.56
N PRO A 70 7.41 11.62 -16.55
CA PRO A 70 6.13 11.22 -15.98
C PRO A 70 6.04 11.57 -14.49
N GLU A 71 4.90 12.13 -14.12
CA GLU A 71 4.51 12.48 -12.77
C GLU A 71 3.40 11.54 -12.32
N LEU A 72 3.60 10.86 -11.21
CA LEU A 72 2.77 9.74 -10.78
C LEU A 72 2.46 9.82 -9.29
N ARG A 73 1.29 9.29 -8.93
CA ARG A 73 0.90 9.00 -7.56
C ARG A 73 0.57 7.51 -7.44
N ILE A 74 1.11 6.86 -6.40
CA ILE A 74 0.72 5.51 -6.04
C ILE A 74 -0.78 5.47 -5.78
N SER A 75 -1.47 4.54 -6.43
CA SER A 75 -2.93 4.41 -6.42
C SER A 75 -3.40 3.04 -5.97
N GLY A 76 -2.51 2.05 -5.98
CA GLY A 76 -2.72 0.74 -5.37
C GLY A 76 -1.45 0.27 -4.66
N VAL A 77 -1.61 -0.29 -3.47
CA VAL A 77 -0.54 -0.97 -2.73
C VAL A 77 -1.10 -2.28 -2.19
N GLN A 78 -0.39 -3.38 -2.45
CA GLN A 78 -0.70 -4.68 -1.87
C GLN A 78 0.55 -5.27 -1.24
N LEU A 79 0.58 -5.31 0.10
CA LEU A 79 1.69 -5.90 0.85
C LEU A 79 1.52 -7.41 0.94
N SER A 80 2.60 -8.16 0.70
CA SER A 80 2.66 -9.61 0.87
C SER A 80 3.50 -10.01 2.09
N GLN A 81 4.43 -9.14 2.52
CA GLN A 81 5.26 -9.32 3.70
C GLN A 81 5.40 -8.01 4.50
N PRO A 82 5.58 -8.12 5.84
CA PRO A 82 5.36 -9.33 6.66
C PRO A 82 3.85 -9.69 6.73
N SER A 83 3.53 -10.89 7.23
CA SER A 83 2.15 -11.41 7.24
C SER A 83 1.15 -10.56 8.05
N SER A 84 1.64 -9.79 9.03
CA SER A 84 0.87 -8.80 9.78
C SER A 84 0.42 -7.63 8.89
N LEU A 85 1.31 -7.14 8.02
CA LEU A 85 1.02 -6.05 7.09
C LEU A 85 0.23 -6.50 5.85
N SER A 86 0.25 -7.78 5.50
CA SER A 86 -0.63 -8.35 4.46
C SER A 86 -2.06 -8.64 4.93
N SER A 87 -2.39 -8.26 6.16
CA SER A 87 -3.75 -8.43 6.71
C SER A 87 -4.80 -7.62 5.96
N ILE A 88 -6.05 -8.10 6.01
CA ILE A 88 -7.20 -7.41 5.41
C ILE A 88 -7.38 -6.00 6.00
N ILE A 89 -7.07 -5.81 7.28
CA ILE A 89 -7.21 -4.51 7.96
C ILE A 89 -6.25 -3.48 7.35
N VAL A 90 -4.97 -3.81 7.20
CA VAL A 90 -3.99 -2.91 6.58
C VAL A 90 -4.29 -2.70 5.10
N SER A 91 -4.68 -3.77 4.39
CA SER A 91 -5.03 -3.66 2.97
C SER A 91 -6.23 -2.72 2.74
N GLN A 92 -7.25 -2.79 3.61
CA GLN A 92 -8.41 -1.91 3.56
C GLN A 92 -8.02 -0.48 3.93
N LEU A 93 -7.24 -0.29 5.01
CA LEU A 93 -6.72 1.02 5.42
C LEU A 93 -5.96 1.72 4.29
N LEU A 94 -5.03 1.02 3.65
CA LEU A 94 -4.26 1.54 2.51
C LEU A 94 -5.18 1.88 1.34
N THR A 95 -6.11 0.98 1.01
CA THR A 95 -7.04 1.19 -0.11
C THR A 95 -7.93 2.42 0.13
N ASP A 96 -8.49 2.58 1.32
CA ASP A 96 -9.34 3.71 1.66
C ASP A 96 -8.53 5.02 1.66
N ALA A 97 -7.35 5.02 2.29
CA ALA A 97 -6.50 6.19 2.30
C ALA A 97 -6.01 6.61 0.90
N LEU A 98 -5.78 5.65 -0.01
CA LEU A 98 -5.48 5.94 -1.41
C LEU A 98 -6.68 6.52 -2.14
N ASN A 99 -7.88 5.97 -1.94
CA ASN A 99 -9.10 6.46 -2.57
C ASN A 99 -9.50 7.87 -2.10
N ASP A 100 -9.22 8.20 -0.83
CA ASP A 100 -9.62 9.46 -0.20
C ASP A 100 -8.51 10.53 -0.21
N ASP A 101 -7.41 10.29 -0.92
CA ASP A 101 -6.24 11.18 -1.00
C ASP A 101 -5.60 11.49 0.36
N LEU A 102 -5.71 10.55 1.31
CA LEU A 102 -5.09 10.59 2.65
C LEU A 102 -3.72 9.89 2.69
N PHE A 103 -3.42 9.10 1.66
CA PHE A 103 -2.11 8.53 1.40
C PHE A 103 -1.62 9.00 0.02
N ASN A 104 -0.71 9.97 0.03
CA ASN A 104 -0.21 10.62 -1.18
C ASN A 104 1.27 10.35 -1.33
N TRP A 105 1.58 9.17 -1.85
CA TRP A 105 2.94 8.81 -2.25
C TRP A 105 3.15 9.20 -3.70
N LEU A 106 4.03 10.16 -3.94
CA LEU A 106 4.37 10.67 -5.26
C LEU A 106 5.65 10.05 -5.81
N LEU A 107 5.72 9.99 -7.13
CA LEU A 107 6.90 9.59 -7.90
C LEU A 107 7.00 10.48 -9.15
N THR A 108 8.16 11.08 -9.38
CA THR A 108 8.53 11.68 -10.67
C THR A 108 9.73 10.94 -11.21
N ALA A 109 9.83 10.78 -12.53
CA ALA A 109 11.00 10.18 -13.16
C ALA A 109 11.45 11.04 -14.33
N ASN A 110 12.64 11.63 -14.25
CA ASN A 110 13.28 12.32 -15.36
C ASN A 110 14.11 11.33 -16.17
N ILE A 111 13.58 10.91 -17.31
CA ILE A 111 14.09 9.84 -18.16
C ILE A 111 14.98 10.43 -19.25
N THR A 112 16.22 9.93 -19.33
CA THR A 112 17.16 10.27 -20.40
C THR A 112 17.76 8.98 -20.95
N GLY A 113 17.32 8.58 -22.14
CA GLY A 113 17.75 7.33 -22.78
C GLY A 113 17.37 6.11 -21.93
N THR A 114 18.36 5.38 -21.43
CA THR A 114 18.17 4.17 -20.59
C THR A 114 18.30 4.45 -19.09
N THR A 115 18.41 5.72 -18.69
CA THR A 115 18.56 6.14 -17.30
C THR A 115 17.40 7.00 -16.86
N ALA A 116 17.07 6.97 -15.57
CA ALA A 116 16.04 7.81 -14.99
C ALA A 116 16.51 8.36 -13.64
N GLU A 117 16.31 9.66 -13.40
CA GLU A 117 16.40 10.25 -12.06
C GLU A 117 15.01 10.26 -11.45
N ILE A 118 14.81 9.50 -10.37
CA ILE A 118 13.52 9.33 -9.73
C ILE A 118 13.50 10.16 -8.46
N THR A 119 12.45 10.96 -8.28
CA THR A 119 12.15 11.60 -6.99
C THR A 119 10.89 10.95 -6.43
N THR A 120 10.93 10.54 -5.17
CA THR A 120 9.77 9.92 -4.52
C THR A 120 9.62 10.38 -3.09
N GLY A 121 8.39 10.45 -2.60
CA GLY A 121 8.12 10.94 -1.25
C GLY A 121 6.67 11.27 -1.01
N PHE A 122 6.41 11.89 0.14
CA PHE A 122 5.08 12.34 0.51
C PHE A 122 4.69 13.62 -0.21
N GLY A 123 3.48 13.63 -0.76
CA GLY A 123 2.88 14.76 -1.44
C GLY A 123 1.67 15.35 -0.72
N GLN A 124 1.46 16.64 -0.86
CA GLN A 124 0.20 17.29 -0.49
C GLN A 124 -0.58 17.66 -1.74
N LYS A 125 -1.90 17.47 -1.67
CA LYS A 125 -2.82 17.85 -2.74
C LYS A 125 -3.40 19.23 -2.44
N SER A 126 -3.26 20.14 -3.39
CA SER A 126 -3.93 21.44 -3.34
C SER A 126 -5.44 21.32 -3.64
N PRO A 127 -6.25 22.33 -3.29
CA PRO A 127 -7.66 22.39 -3.70
C PRO A 127 -7.87 22.36 -5.22
N ALA A 128 -6.87 22.72 -6.01
CA ALA A 128 -6.88 22.66 -7.47
C ALA A 128 -6.55 21.25 -8.02
N ALA A 129 -6.40 20.25 -7.14
CA ALA A 129 -5.98 18.89 -7.47
C ALA A 129 -4.57 18.76 -8.06
N VAL A 130 -3.74 19.77 -7.88
CA VAL A 130 -2.28 19.73 -8.15
C VAL A 130 -1.56 19.24 -6.89
N PHE A 131 -0.59 18.36 -7.05
CA PHE A 131 0.24 17.83 -5.98
C PHE A 131 1.57 18.56 -5.88
N SER A 132 2.19 18.54 -4.70
CA SER A 132 3.55 19.02 -4.48
C SER A 132 4.24 18.18 -3.43
N PHE A 133 5.53 17.93 -3.57
CA PHE A 133 6.30 17.26 -2.52
C PHE A 133 6.30 18.09 -1.24
N THR A 134 6.24 17.41 -0.11
CA THR A 134 6.28 18.04 1.21
C THR A 134 7.73 18.18 1.67
N MET A 135 8.08 19.35 2.20
CA MET A 135 9.41 19.64 2.74
C MET A 135 9.32 20.09 4.20
N ASP A 136 10.11 19.49 5.07
CA ASP A 136 10.36 19.86 6.46
C ASP A 136 9.08 20.05 7.31
N ALA A 137 8.03 19.29 7.02
CA ALA A 137 6.71 19.47 7.59
C ALA A 137 6.24 18.32 8.49
N ALA A 138 7.10 17.33 8.73
CA ALA A 138 6.72 16.20 9.55
C ALA A 138 6.54 16.64 11.03
N PRO A 139 5.42 16.25 11.69
CA PRO A 139 5.11 16.72 13.04
C PRO A 139 6.10 16.14 14.05
N ALA A 140 6.28 16.84 15.17
CA ALA A 140 7.02 16.31 16.31
C ALA A 140 6.26 15.15 16.99
N PRO A 141 6.95 14.21 17.66
CA PRO A 141 8.41 14.13 17.81
C PRO A 141 9.12 13.56 16.57
N GLY A 142 10.43 13.75 16.48
CA GLY A 142 11.25 13.24 15.38
C GLY A 142 11.80 14.33 14.47
N ASP A 143 12.45 13.89 13.38
CA ASP A 143 13.03 14.77 12.38
C ASP A 143 11.92 15.38 11.50
N PRO A 144 11.82 16.72 11.38
CA PRO A 144 10.90 17.37 10.45
C PRO A 144 11.14 16.99 8.97
N SER A 145 12.38 16.65 8.59
CA SER A 145 12.72 16.30 7.21
C SER A 145 12.41 14.85 6.84
N ARG A 146 11.87 14.03 7.74
CA ARG A 146 11.62 12.59 7.47
C ARG A 146 10.56 12.33 6.38
N TRP A 147 9.77 13.34 6.04
CA TRP A 147 8.80 13.30 4.92
C TRP A 147 9.33 13.92 3.63
N ASN A 148 10.56 14.43 3.63
CA ASN A 148 11.16 15.03 2.45
C ASN A 148 11.25 14.00 1.34
N PRO A 149 11.08 14.42 0.07
CA PRO A 149 11.35 13.57 -1.06
C PRO A 149 12.82 13.16 -1.09
N VAL A 150 13.03 11.94 -1.54
CA VAL A 150 14.33 11.32 -1.74
C VAL A 150 14.54 11.08 -3.22
N MET A 151 15.81 11.07 -3.63
CA MET A 151 16.19 10.85 -5.03
C MET A 151 16.92 9.52 -5.19
N MET A 152 16.68 8.83 -6.31
CA MET A 152 17.40 7.62 -6.69
C MET A 152 17.64 7.57 -8.19
N THR A 153 18.75 6.95 -8.60
CA THR A 153 19.03 6.71 -10.03
C THR A 153 18.50 5.35 -10.42
N GLY A 154 17.55 5.33 -11.36
CA GLY A 154 17.03 4.13 -11.99
C GLY A 154 17.53 3.90 -13.41
N SER A 155 17.12 2.77 -13.97
CA SER A 155 17.34 2.39 -15.37
C SER A 155 16.02 2.04 -16.04
N MET A 156 15.96 2.32 -17.34
CA MET A 156 14.86 1.93 -18.22
C MET A 156 15.28 0.71 -19.05
N ASP A 157 14.41 -0.29 -19.12
CA ASP A 157 14.43 -1.36 -20.13
C ASP A 157 13.09 -1.38 -20.87
N GLY A 158 13.08 -0.79 -22.08
CA GLY A 158 11.84 -0.45 -22.78
C GLY A 158 11.01 0.54 -21.94
N GLU A 159 9.78 0.15 -21.61
CA GLU A 159 8.86 0.92 -20.75
C GLU A 159 8.93 0.53 -19.27
N THR A 160 9.88 -0.33 -18.89
CA THR A 160 10.04 -0.77 -17.51
C THR A 160 11.12 0.04 -16.81
N LEU A 161 10.71 0.79 -15.79
CA LEU A 161 11.59 1.47 -14.86
C LEU A 161 11.96 0.54 -13.70
N SER A 162 13.21 0.56 -13.29
CA SER A 162 13.67 -0.08 -12.06
C SER A 162 14.75 0.77 -11.40
N ALA A 163 14.78 0.76 -10.07
CA ALA A 163 15.73 1.51 -9.27
C ALA A 163 16.32 0.59 -8.20
N PRO A 164 17.65 0.62 -7.98
CA PRO A 164 18.30 -0.13 -6.92
C PRO A 164 17.88 0.42 -5.55
N GLU A 165 18.44 -0.18 -4.49
CA GLU A 165 18.18 0.25 -3.13
C GLU A 165 18.49 1.74 -2.90
N LEU A 166 17.53 2.41 -2.26
CA LEU A 166 17.69 3.77 -1.76
C LEU A 166 18.63 3.77 -0.56
N SER A 167 19.65 4.64 -0.57
CA SER A 167 20.57 4.80 0.57
C SER A 167 19.94 5.49 1.78
N GLU A 168 18.86 6.23 1.56
CA GLU A 168 18.16 7.02 2.57
C GLU A 168 16.89 6.32 3.06
N THR A 169 16.44 6.68 4.25
CA THR A 169 15.11 6.31 4.74
C THR A 169 14.14 7.41 4.35
N PHE A 170 13.00 7.06 3.78
CA PHE A 170 11.91 8.00 3.61
C PHE A 170 10.64 7.46 4.23
N THR A 171 9.83 8.35 4.79
CA THR A 171 8.60 7.99 5.48
C THR A 171 7.43 8.59 4.75
N VAL A 172 6.42 7.76 4.45
CA VAL A 172 5.16 8.25 3.88
C VAL A 172 4.06 8.14 4.93
N PRO A 173 3.46 9.26 5.36
CA PRO A 173 2.34 9.25 6.29
C PRO A 173 1.03 8.90 5.59
N ILE A 174 0.16 8.25 6.34
CA ILE A 174 -1.25 8.03 6.06
C ILE A 174 -2.02 8.83 7.10
N PHE A 175 -2.94 9.68 6.67
CA PHE A 175 -3.76 10.50 7.55
C PHE A 175 -5.10 9.83 7.85
N THR A 176 -5.70 10.19 8.98
CA THR A 176 -7.10 9.87 9.25
C THR A 176 -8.02 10.69 8.34
N GLU A 177 -9.32 10.39 8.34
CA GLU A 177 -10.34 11.09 7.52
C GLU A 177 -10.35 12.62 7.71
N ASP A 178 -9.82 13.14 8.83
CA ASP A 178 -9.69 14.58 9.06
C ASP A 178 -8.60 15.27 8.19
N GLY A 179 -7.72 14.49 7.55
CA GLY A 179 -6.59 14.97 6.75
C GLY A 179 -5.48 15.67 7.54
N THR A 180 -5.50 15.62 8.89
CA THR A 180 -4.55 16.35 9.74
C THR A 180 -3.86 15.48 10.78
N THR A 181 -4.54 14.43 11.25
CA THR A 181 -3.98 13.49 12.22
C THR A 181 -3.31 12.34 11.49
N VAL A 182 -2.05 12.06 11.80
CA VAL A 182 -1.32 10.92 11.24
C VAL A 182 -1.86 9.63 11.84
N GLN A 183 -2.32 8.74 10.98
CA GLN A 183 -2.90 7.45 11.30
C GLN A 183 -1.85 6.34 11.32
N LEU A 184 -0.93 6.37 10.37
CA LEU A 184 0.18 5.44 10.21
C LEU A 184 1.34 6.16 9.51
N GLU A 185 2.57 5.97 10.00
CA GLU A 185 3.79 6.30 9.26
C GLU A 185 4.46 4.99 8.81
N LEU A 186 4.82 4.91 7.52
CA LEU A 186 5.58 3.78 6.98
C LEU A 186 7.03 4.24 6.71
N PRO A 187 7.97 4.00 7.64
CA PRO A 187 9.38 4.30 7.41
C PRO A 187 10.01 3.21 6.54
N LEU A 188 10.41 3.57 5.33
CA LEU A 188 10.93 2.64 4.33
C LEU A 188 12.45 2.82 4.19
N ARG A 189 13.22 1.81 4.64
CA ARG A 189 14.69 1.74 4.46
C ARG A 189 15.08 0.87 3.26
N ASN A 190 16.21 1.18 2.63
CA ASN A 190 16.77 0.42 1.50
C ASN A 190 15.71 0.10 0.42
N MET A 191 14.81 1.05 0.15
CA MET A 191 13.70 0.80 -0.76
C MET A 191 14.23 0.55 -2.17
N THR A 192 13.78 -0.54 -2.78
CA THR A 192 14.00 -0.88 -4.18
C THR A 192 12.67 -0.77 -4.91
N LEU A 193 12.70 -0.14 -6.08
CA LEU A 193 11.57 -0.12 -7.01
C LEU A 193 11.90 -1.06 -8.17
N SER A 194 11.04 -2.03 -8.44
CA SER A 194 11.29 -3.02 -9.47
C SER A 194 10.09 -3.18 -10.38
N MET A 195 10.36 -3.47 -11.64
CA MET A 195 9.34 -3.79 -12.64
C MET A 195 8.23 -2.73 -12.74
N LEU A 196 8.54 -1.43 -12.62
CA LEU A 196 7.53 -0.39 -12.86
C LEU A 196 7.30 -0.27 -14.36
N THR A 197 6.39 -1.10 -14.88
CA THR A 197 6.09 -1.13 -16.32
C THR A 197 5.04 -0.07 -16.65
N PHE A 198 5.47 0.94 -17.39
CA PHE A 198 4.60 2.02 -17.83
C PHE A 198 3.70 1.61 -19.00
N THR A 199 2.55 2.28 -19.10
CA THR A 199 1.78 2.34 -20.35
C THR A 199 2.53 3.15 -21.41
N GLU A 200 2.12 3.06 -22.68
CA GLU A 200 2.75 3.81 -23.79
C GLU A 200 2.79 5.32 -23.54
N GLU A 201 1.70 5.88 -22.97
CA GLU A 201 1.64 7.29 -22.59
C GLU A 201 2.33 7.59 -21.25
N ARG A 202 2.99 6.61 -20.62
CA ARG A 202 3.61 6.69 -19.27
C ARG A 202 2.71 7.32 -18.22
N SER A 203 1.42 7.07 -18.38
CA SER A 203 0.37 7.67 -17.55
C SER A 203 -0.02 6.76 -16.40
N CYS A 204 0.37 5.47 -16.44
CA CYS A 204 0.19 4.56 -15.32
C CYS A 204 1.29 3.52 -15.23
N VAL A 205 1.38 2.94 -14.03
CA VAL A 205 1.96 1.63 -13.76
C VAL A 205 0.82 0.73 -13.30
N GLY A 206 0.57 -0.35 -14.02
CA GLY A 206 -0.62 -1.18 -13.80
C GLY A 206 -1.90 -0.53 -14.32
N GLY A 207 -3.04 -0.93 -13.76
CA GLY A 207 -4.34 -0.41 -14.19
C GLY A 207 -5.52 -0.90 -13.35
N THR A 208 -6.68 -0.27 -13.51
CA THR A 208 -7.89 -0.67 -12.78
C THR A 208 -8.50 -1.94 -13.37
N GLN A 209 -8.74 -2.92 -12.51
CA GLN A 209 -9.48 -4.14 -12.79
C GLN A 209 -10.99 -3.93 -12.57
N PRO A 210 -11.85 -4.82 -13.12
CA PRO A 210 -13.27 -4.84 -12.82
C PRO A 210 -13.54 -4.82 -11.31
N GLY A 211 -14.47 -3.96 -10.87
CA GLY A 211 -14.73 -3.74 -9.44
C GLY A 211 -13.85 -2.66 -8.80
N GLY A 212 -13.05 -1.93 -9.57
CA GLY A 212 -12.33 -0.73 -9.12
C GLY A 212 -11.07 -1.03 -8.30
N ARG A 213 -10.56 -2.26 -8.36
CA ARG A 213 -9.27 -2.64 -7.73
C ARG A 213 -8.13 -2.31 -8.68
N TRP A 214 -6.98 -1.94 -8.15
CA TRP A 214 -5.77 -1.74 -8.96
C TRP A 214 -5.01 -3.05 -9.16
N ASP A 215 -4.53 -3.26 -10.38
CA ASP A 215 -3.55 -4.30 -10.71
C ASP A 215 -2.16 -3.86 -10.26
N THR A 216 -1.73 -4.39 -9.13
CA THR A 216 -0.41 -4.11 -8.54
C THR A 216 0.67 -5.07 -9.02
N ALA A 217 0.42 -5.89 -10.05
CA ALA A 217 1.42 -6.83 -10.58
C ALA A 217 2.47 -6.18 -11.50
N GLN A 218 2.19 -4.96 -11.99
CA GLN A 218 3.06 -4.21 -12.91
C GLN A 218 4.03 -3.27 -12.19
N GLY A 219 4.20 -3.43 -10.88
CA GLY A 219 5.12 -2.65 -10.08
C GLY A 219 5.39 -3.37 -8.78
N SER A 220 6.64 -3.39 -8.33
CA SER A 220 7.06 -4.05 -7.11
C SER A 220 7.86 -3.10 -6.24
N ILE A 221 7.60 -3.17 -4.94
CA ILE A 221 8.37 -2.50 -3.90
C ILE A 221 8.96 -3.55 -2.98
N GLN A 222 10.22 -3.31 -2.62
CA GLN A 222 10.87 -4.00 -1.52
C GLN A 222 11.48 -2.94 -0.61
N ALA A 223 11.27 -3.04 0.69
CA ALA A 223 11.86 -2.14 1.66
C ALA A 223 12.02 -2.87 3.00
N TYR A 224 12.63 -2.20 3.97
CA TYR A 224 12.77 -2.73 5.32
C TYR A 224 12.21 -1.73 6.33
N ILE A 225 11.56 -2.26 7.37
CA ILE A 225 11.17 -1.49 8.55
C ILE A 225 11.99 -2.02 9.72
N THR A 226 12.82 -1.17 10.34
CA THR A 226 13.54 -1.58 11.55
C THR A 226 12.60 -1.65 12.75
N VAL A 227 12.91 -2.50 13.72
CA VAL A 227 12.19 -2.59 15.00
C VAL A 227 12.15 -1.22 15.67
N ALA A 228 13.25 -0.47 15.64
CA ALA A 228 13.33 0.86 16.23
C ALA A 228 12.40 1.86 15.53
N ASP A 229 12.39 1.89 14.20
CA ASP A 229 11.52 2.79 13.44
C ASP A 229 10.04 2.40 13.60
N ALA A 230 9.73 1.09 13.62
CA ALA A 230 8.39 0.58 13.88
C ALA A 230 7.88 0.94 15.28
N ASP A 231 8.77 1.03 16.26
CA ASP A 231 8.39 1.34 17.64
C ASP A 231 8.09 2.82 17.85
N ALA A 232 8.76 3.69 17.08
CA ALA A 232 8.44 5.11 17.00
C ALA A 232 7.13 5.36 16.23
N GLY A 233 6.79 4.50 15.27
CA GLY A 233 5.56 4.58 14.49
C GLY A 233 4.33 4.16 15.28
N ARG A 234 3.23 4.91 15.14
CA ARG A 234 1.92 4.54 15.68
C ARG A 234 1.01 4.04 14.55
N LEU A 235 0.16 3.07 14.88
CA LEU A 235 -0.91 2.59 14.02
C LEU A 235 -2.24 2.78 14.76
N VAL A 236 -3.11 3.61 14.19
CA VAL A 236 -4.46 3.83 14.69
C VAL A 236 -5.45 3.36 13.62
N ALA A 237 -6.16 2.25 13.80
CA ALA A 237 -7.10 1.73 12.80
C ALA A 237 -8.36 1.17 13.47
N GLY A 238 -9.42 1.97 13.51
CA GLY A 238 -10.66 1.62 14.20
C GLY A 238 -10.39 1.34 15.69
N PRO A 239 -10.62 0.12 16.20
CA PRO A 239 -10.33 -0.22 17.60
C PRO A 239 -8.85 -0.50 17.89
N ILE A 240 -8.00 -0.53 16.86
CA ILE A 240 -6.56 -0.75 17.01
C ILE A 240 -5.90 0.59 17.29
N ASP A 241 -5.20 0.67 18.41
CA ASP A 241 -4.37 1.82 18.78
C ASP A 241 -3.11 1.29 19.47
N THR A 242 -2.03 1.18 18.71
CA THR A 242 -0.78 0.52 19.14
C THR A 242 0.43 1.06 18.36
N THR A 243 1.65 0.68 18.73
CA THR A 243 2.82 0.94 17.87
C THR A 243 2.81 0.03 16.64
N LEU A 244 3.38 0.51 15.53
CA LEU A 244 3.57 -0.30 14.33
C LEU A 244 4.40 -1.55 14.66
N CYS A 245 5.32 -1.46 15.61
CA CYS A 245 6.10 -2.60 16.06
C CYS A 245 5.24 -3.70 16.69
N MET A 246 4.37 -3.34 17.64
CA MET A 246 3.46 -4.29 18.30
C MET A 246 2.50 -4.93 17.32
N PHE A 247 1.99 -4.16 16.36
CA PHE A 247 1.15 -4.69 15.29
C PHE A 247 1.94 -5.64 14.38
N THR A 248 3.11 -5.21 13.93
CA THR A 248 3.94 -5.98 12.99
C THR A 248 4.43 -7.28 13.61
N ALA A 249 4.81 -7.26 14.89
CA ALA A 249 5.21 -8.43 15.68
C ALA A 249 4.04 -9.40 15.99
N GLY A 250 2.80 -9.04 15.63
CA GLY A 250 1.60 -9.85 15.85
C GLY A 250 1.09 -9.83 17.29
N MET A 251 1.36 -8.76 18.02
CA MET A 251 0.96 -8.55 19.42
C MET A 251 0.16 -7.24 19.63
N PRO A 252 -0.83 -6.90 18.79
CA PRO A 252 -1.49 -5.57 18.84
C PRO A 252 -2.36 -5.32 20.08
N ALA A 253 -2.61 -6.35 20.90
CA ALA A 253 -3.42 -6.25 22.12
C ALA A 253 -2.57 -6.20 23.40
N MET A 254 -1.24 -6.19 23.28
CA MET A 254 -0.33 -6.08 24.42
C MET A 254 -0.03 -4.62 24.72
N ASP A 255 0.22 -4.32 26.00
CA ASP A 255 0.56 -2.98 26.46
C ASP A 255 2.05 -2.67 26.22
N GLY A 256 2.39 -1.40 26.03
CA GLY A 256 3.78 -0.95 25.90
C GLY A 256 4.33 -1.04 24.48
N THR A 257 5.61 -1.32 24.36
CA THR A 257 6.32 -1.44 23.09
C THR A 257 6.75 -2.87 22.82
N CYS A 258 7.03 -3.21 21.56
CA CYS A 258 7.50 -4.57 21.24
C CYS A 258 8.83 -4.89 21.92
N ALA A 259 9.66 -3.86 22.19
CA ALA A 259 10.94 -3.96 22.88
C ALA A 259 10.80 -4.41 24.34
N ASP A 260 9.62 -4.27 24.95
CA ASP A 260 9.33 -4.77 26.30
C ASP A 260 9.24 -6.32 26.35
N TYR A 261 9.14 -6.97 25.18
CA TYR A 261 8.97 -8.41 25.05
C TYR A 261 10.14 -9.05 24.31
N PRO A 262 10.62 -10.23 24.74
CA PRO A 262 11.70 -10.92 24.03
C PRO A 262 11.23 -11.34 22.62
N GLN A 263 12.07 -11.10 21.61
CA GLN A 263 11.80 -11.43 20.20
C GLN A 263 11.45 -12.90 19.96
N SER A 264 11.99 -13.81 20.77
CA SER A 264 11.64 -15.23 20.75
C SER A 264 10.16 -15.54 21.04
N GLY A 265 9.43 -14.59 21.63
CA GLY A 265 8.00 -14.68 21.91
C GLY A 265 7.10 -13.99 20.89
N TRP A 266 7.65 -13.29 19.90
CA TRP A 266 6.86 -12.56 18.90
C TRP A 266 6.22 -13.54 17.92
N ALA A 267 4.96 -13.28 17.54
CA ALA A 267 4.25 -14.13 16.57
C ALA A 267 4.81 -13.96 15.15
N VAL A 268 5.31 -12.77 14.85
CA VAL A 268 6.00 -12.43 13.60
C VAL A 268 7.36 -11.86 13.96
N GLN A 269 8.41 -12.66 13.76
CA GLN A 269 9.77 -12.26 14.09
C GLN A 269 10.38 -11.41 12.97
N PRO A 270 11.36 -10.53 13.28
CA PRO A 270 12.16 -9.86 12.27
C PRO A 270 12.94 -10.89 11.45
N ASP A 271 13.01 -10.68 10.14
CA ASP A 271 13.64 -11.56 9.17
C ASP A 271 14.77 -10.85 8.42
N ALA A 272 15.24 -9.71 8.92
CA ALA A 272 16.33 -8.95 8.35
C ALA A 272 17.19 -8.28 9.42
N ILE A 273 18.43 -7.97 9.05
CA ILE A 273 19.31 -7.10 9.81
C ILE A 273 19.55 -5.81 9.02
N CYS A 274 19.38 -4.69 9.69
CA CYS A 274 19.68 -3.36 9.17
C CYS A 274 20.71 -2.69 10.08
N ASP A 275 21.76 -2.16 9.49
CA ASP A 275 22.69 -1.27 10.18
C ASP A 275 22.99 -0.02 9.32
N ASP A 276 23.30 1.08 10.00
CA ASP A 276 23.48 2.38 9.33
C ASP A 276 24.75 2.45 8.44
N THR A 277 25.60 1.42 8.44
CA THR A 277 26.86 1.37 7.69
C THR A 277 26.79 0.45 6.47
N THR A 278 26.12 -0.70 6.58
CA THR A 278 26.06 -1.74 5.54
C THR A 278 24.68 -1.85 4.88
N GLY A 279 23.68 -1.14 5.39
CA GLY A 279 22.32 -1.18 4.87
C GLY A 279 21.52 -2.33 5.47
N CYS A 280 20.54 -2.84 4.72
CA CYS A 280 19.64 -3.90 5.16
C CYS A 280 19.83 -5.17 4.36
N ALA A 281 19.88 -6.32 5.05
CA ALA A 281 19.96 -7.64 4.44
C ALA A 281 18.91 -8.57 5.04
N ALA A 282 18.07 -9.14 4.18
CA ALA A 282 17.12 -10.18 4.56
C ALA A 282 17.83 -11.51 4.86
N ASP A 283 17.41 -12.18 5.92
CA ASP A 283 17.72 -13.58 6.19
C ASP A 283 16.85 -14.47 5.30
N PRO A 284 17.43 -15.46 4.60
CA PRO A 284 16.64 -16.35 3.74
C PRO A 284 15.80 -17.37 4.53
N GLY A 285 15.70 -17.23 5.86
CA GLY A 285 14.95 -18.10 6.76
C GLY A 285 15.76 -19.28 7.31
N ASP A 286 17.09 -19.26 7.14
CA ASP A 286 18.00 -20.28 7.63
C ASP A 286 18.90 -19.80 8.79
N GLY A 287 18.77 -18.54 9.19
CA GLY A 287 19.53 -17.92 10.28
C GLY A 287 20.98 -17.61 9.93
N THR A 288 21.35 -17.61 8.64
CA THR A 288 22.73 -17.34 8.19
C THR A 288 23.08 -15.86 8.19
N VAL A 289 22.11 -14.97 8.06
CA VAL A 289 22.29 -13.52 8.06
C VAL A 289 22.08 -12.98 9.48
N CYS A 290 20.99 -13.37 10.12
CA CYS A 290 20.69 -13.02 11.51
C CYS A 290 19.77 -14.06 12.16
N ASP A 291 19.73 -14.11 13.48
CA ASP A 291 18.82 -14.95 14.25
C ASP A 291 17.51 -14.16 14.48
N PRO A 292 16.36 -14.60 13.93
CA PRO A 292 15.06 -13.94 14.10
C PRO A 292 14.63 -13.77 15.56
N SER A 293 15.20 -14.56 16.46
CA SER A 293 14.86 -14.55 17.88
C SER A 293 15.76 -13.66 18.73
N THR A 294 16.88 -13.17 18.19
CA THR A 294 17.87 -12.41 18.98
C THR A 294 18.63 -11.30 18.25
N THR A 295 18.98 -11.45 16.97
CA THR A 295 19.87 -10.50 16.27
C THR A 295 19.24 -9.83 15.06
N CYS A 296 18.19 -10.39 14.46
CA CYS A 296 17.43 -9.66 13.44
C CYS A 296 16.73 -8.44 14.09
N ASN A 297 16.77 -7.31 13.40
CA ASN A 297 16.26 -6.04 13.90
C ASN A 297 15.38 -5.30 12.89
N ALA A 298 14.99 -5.95 11.80
CA ALA A 298 14.09 -5.39 10.79
C ALA A 298 13.18 -6.46 10.17
N TRP A 299 12.03 -6.01 9.66
CA TRP A 299 11.15 -6.81 8.82
C TRP A 299 11.34 -6.43 7.36
N LEU A 300 11.48 -7.43 6.49
CA LEU A 300 11.37 -7.28 5.06
C LEU A 300 9.91 -6.98 4.68
N MET A 301 9.71 -5.85 4.00
CA MET A 301 8.46 -5.49 3.37
C MET A 301 8.56 -5.78 1.88
N ILE A 302 7.60 -6.54 1.37
CA ILE A 302 7.43 -6.77 -0.07
C ILE A 302 5.99 -6.43 -0.41
N GLY A 303 5.80 -5.76 -1.53
CA GLY A 303 4.47 -5.48 -2.06
C GLY A 303 4.45 -5.22 -3.54
N GLY A 304 3.26 -5.36 -4.11
CA GLY A 304 2.95 -4.83 -5.44
C GLY A 304 2.46 -3.38 -5.34
N ILE A 305 2.74 -2.58 -6.35
CA ILE A 305 2.20 -1.22 -6.48
C ILE A 305 1.61 -0.97 -7.87
N ALA A 306 0.63 -0.08 -7.88
CA ALA A 306 0.09 0.55 -9.08
C ALA A 306 0.15 2.07 -8.90
N ALA A 307 0.35 2.79 -9.99
CA ALA A 307 0.45 4.24 -9.99
C ALA A 307 -0.30 4.84 -11.16
N GLN A 308 -0.76 6.09 -11.00
CA GLN A 308 -1.47 6.83 -12.04
C GLN A 308 -0.92 8.25 -12.12
N ALA A 309 -1.09 8.88 -13.27
CA ALA A 309 -0.62 10.23 -13.54
C ALA A 309 -1.36 11.29 -12.75
N VAL A 310 -0.59 12.28 -12.30
CA VAL A 310 -1.04 13.46 -11.58
C VAL A 310 -0.16 14.65 -11.96
N ASP A 311 -0.66 15.87 -11.75
CA ASP A 311 0.16 17.07 -11.95
C ASP A 311 0.94 17.36 -10.65
N ILE A 312 2.26 17.46 -10.73
CA ILE A 312 3.16 17.79 -9.62
C ILE A 312 3.83 19.15 -9.89
N GLN A 313 3.81 20.05 -8.91
CA GLN A 313 4.39 21.40 -9.00
C GLN A 313 5.26 21.77 -7.79
#